data_AF-A0A139R8E5-F1
#
_entry.id   AF-A0A139R8E5-F1
#
_cell.length_a   1.000
_cell.length_b   1.000
_cell.length_c   1.000
_cell.angle_alpha   90.00
_cell.angle_beta   90.00
_cell.angle_gamma   90.00
#
_symmetry.space_group_name_H-M   'P 1'
#
loop_
_entity.id
_entity.type
_entity.pdbx_description
1 polymer ?
#
loop_
_entity_poly.entity_id
_entity_poly.type
_entity_poly.pdbx_seq_one_letter_code
_entity_poly.pdbx_strand_id
1 'polypeptide(L)' 'MKWKEFKALLAGLSGETPLGRIVQIRSEDDPKMLEVFSEGQHRIRNEWRLKLAKEKTEQDLTQVLEELKQAFVEMAK' A
#
# COMPACT_ATOMS: atom_id res chain seq x y z
N MET A 1 -3.84 -17.33 -21.05
CA MET A 1 -4.55 -17.81 -19.84
C MET A 1 -5.98 -18.15 -20.21
N LYS A 2 -6.51 -19.30 -19.79
CA LYS A 2 -7.89 -19.71 -20.07
C LYS A 2 -8.85 -19.07 -19.04
N TRP A 3 -10.08 -18.75 -19.46
CA TRP A 3 -11.08 -18.11 -18.60
C TRP A 3 -11.33 -18.86 -17.27
N LYS A 4 -11.25 -20.20 -17.29
CA LYS A 4 -11.40 -21.02 -16.08
C LYS A 4 -10.26 -20.82 -15.08
N GLU A 5 -9.03 -20.65 -15.56
CA GLU A 5 -7.84 -20.41 -14.72
C GLU A 5 -7.92 -19.03 -14.07
N PHE A 6 -8.31 -18.01 -14.82
CA PHE A 6 -8.53 -16.66 -14.28
C PHE A 6 -9.57 -16.64 -13.16
N LYS A 7 -10.74 -17.28 -13.38
CA LYS A 7 -11.79 -17.35 -12.36
C LYS A 7 -11.35 -18.07 -11.09
N ALA A 8 -10.54 -19.12 -11.22
CA ALA A 8 -9.99 -19.84 -10.07
C ALA A 8 -9.04 -18.95 -9.25
N LEU A 9 -8.18 -18.17 -9.91
CA LEU A 9 -7.30 -17.21 -9.25
C LEU A 9 -8.09 -16.09 -8.56
N LEU A 10 -9.12 -15.56 -9.24
CA LEU A 10 -9.95 -14.49 -8.70
C LEU A 10 -10.73 -14.92 -7.46
N ALA A 11 -11.22 -16.16 -7.42
CA ALA A 11 -11.91 -16.72 -6.25
C ALA A 11 -11.01 -16.70 -4.99
N GLY A 12 -9.70 -16.87 -5.16
CA GLY A 12 -8.72 -16.79 -4.08
C GLY A 12 -8.51 -15.39 -3.51
N LEU A 13 -8.94 -14.34 -4.21
CA LEU A 13 -8.81 -12.93 -3.81
C LEU A 13 -10.08 -12.35 -3.18
N SER A 14 -11.13 -13.17 -2.99
CA SER A 14 -12.32 -12.74 -2.25
C SER A 14 -11.93 -12.25 -0.85
N GLY A 15 -12.56 -11.18 -0.37
CA GLY A 15 -12.33 -10.60 0.96
C GLY A 15 -12.59 -11.56 2.13
N GLU A 16 -13.27 -12.68 1.87
CA GLU A 16 -13.48 -13.72 2.88
C GLU A 16 -12.36 -14.76 2.93
N THR A 17 -11.39 -14.71 2.01
CA THR A 17 -10.21 -15.57 2.07
C THR A 17 -9.12 -14.91 2.91
N PRO A 18 -8.23 -15.71 3.53
CA PRO A 18 -7.07 -15.18 4.22
C PRO A 18 -6.21 -14.26 3.34
N LEU A 19 -6.02 -14.63 2.05
CA LEU A 19 -5.25 -13.82 1.12
C LEU A 19 -5.96 -12.51 0.78
N GLY A 20 -7.27 -12.55 0.50
CA GLY A 20 -8.05 -11.36 0.21
C GLY A 20 -8.05 -10.37 1.36
N ARG A 21 -8.16 -10.84 2.62
CA ARG A 21 -8.02 -9.97 3.79
C ARG A 21 -6.65 -9.32 3.91
N ILE A 22 -5.57 -10.05 3.66
CA ILE A 22 -4.22 -9.48 3.66
C ILE A 22 -4.08 -8.41 2.56
N VAL A 23 -4.59 -8.67 1.35
CA VAL A 23 -4.57 -7.70 0.26
C VAL A 23 -5.37 -6.45 0.66
N GLN A 24 -6.59 -6.62 1.17
CA GLN A 24 -7.43 -5.52 1.64
C GLN A 24 -6.71 -4.64 2.68
N ILE A 25 -6.10 -5.24 3.71
CA ILE A 25 -5.34 -4.50 4.73
C ILE A 25 -4.17 -3.71 4.12
N ARG A 26 -3.46 -4.31 3.14
CA ARG A 26 -2.27 -3.70 2.53
C ARG A 26 -2.61 -2.59 1.53
N SER A 27 -3.75 -2.69 0.87
CA SER A 27 -4.21 -1.71 -0.12
C SER A 27 -5.13 -0.62 0.44
N GLU A 28 -5.45 -0.66 1.74
CA GLU A 28 -6.34 0.33 2.35
C GLU A 28 -5.66 1.69 2.51
N ASP A 29 -6.38 2.72 2.08
CA ASP A 29 -5.97 4.12 2.08
C ASP A 29 -7.08 5.08 2.55
N ASP A 30 -8.32 4.62 2.77
CA ASP A 30 -9.39 5.44 3.36
C ASP A 30 -9.06 5.77 4.82
N PRO A 31 -8.89 7.06 5.18
CA PRO A 31 -8.57 7.48 6.55
C PRO A 31 -9.57 6.94 7.59
N LYS A 32 -10.86 6.90 7.27
CA LYS A 32 -11.90 6.44 8.21
C LYS A 32 -11.79 4.95 8.49
N MET A 33 -11.40 4.18 7.48
CA MET A 33 -11.17 2.74 7.64
C MET A 33 -9.89 2.48 8.43
N LEU A 34 -8.85 3.29 8.21
CA LEU A 34 -7.59 3.18 8.94
C LEU A 34 -7.74 3.51 10.43
N GLU A 35 -8.66 4.41 10.81
CA GLU A 35 -8.95 4.73 12.21
C GLU A 35 -9.50 3.55 13.02
N VAL A 36 -10.22 2.64 12.37
CA VAL A 36 -10.86 1.48 13.02
C VAL A 36 -10.06 0.18 12.87
N PHE A 37 -8.85 0.26 12.32
CA PHE A 37 -7.96 -0.90 12.24
C PHE A 37 -7.55 -1.36 13.64
N SER A 38 -7.54 -2.68 13.82
CA SER A 38 -6.88 -3.29 14.98
C SER A 38 -5.36 -3.11 14.91
N GLU A 39 -4.69 -3.23 16.05
CA GLU A 39 -3.22 -3.20 16.13
C GLU A 39 -2.56 -4.22 15.18
N GLY A 40 -3.16 -5.40 15.04
CA GLY A 40 -2.69 -6.44 14.12
C GLY A 40 -2.77 -6.02 12.65
N GLN A 41 -3.84 -5.34 12.25
CA GLN A 41 -4.00 -4.82 10.88
C GLN A 41 -3.01 -3.69 10.61
N HIS A 42 -2.82 -2.77 11.56
CA HIS A 42 -1.78 -1.74 11.46
C HIS A 42 -0.40 -2.36 11.29
N ARG A 43 -0.06 -3.39 12.08
CA ARG A 43 1.22 -4.09 11.95
C ARG A 43 1.43 -4.66 10.55
N ILE A 44 0.46 -5.41 10.02
CA ILE A 44 0.53 -6.02 8.69
C ILE A 44 0.75 -4.95 7.61
N ARG A 45 0.01 -3.84 7.69
CA ARG A 45 0.14 -2.74 6.73
C ARG A 45 1.49 -2.04 6.85
N ASN A 46 1.94 -1.73 8.06
CA ASN A 46 3.20 -1.02 8.31
C ASN A 46 4.41 -1.86 7.88
N GLU A 47 4.44 -3.15 8.21
CA GLU A 47 5.51 -4.06 7.74
C GLU A 47 5.58 -4.12 6.21
N TRP A 48 4.43 -4.15 5.53
CA TRP A 48 4.37 -4.13 4.08
C TRP A 48 4.91 -2.82 3.50
N ARG A 49 4.50 -1.66 4.04
CA ARG A 49 4.98 -0.35 3.57
C ARG A 49 6.48 -0.17 3.85
N LEU A 50 6.98 -0.66 4.98
CA LEU A 50 8.40 -0.67 5.30
C LEU A 50 9.19 -1.51 4.30
N LYS A 51 8.66 -2.66 3.88
CA LYS A 51 9.27 -3.47 2.84
C LYS A 51 9.35 -2.70 1.51
N LEU A 52 8.25 -2.10 1.07
CA LEU A 52 8.21 -1.30 -0.17
C LEU A 52 9.17 -0.11 -0.11
N ALA A 53 9.29 0.54 1.05
CA ALA A 53 10.23 1.64 1.24
C ALA A 53 11.69 1.20 1.09
N LYS A 54 12.04 -0.01 1.54
CA LYS A 54 13.39 -0.58 1.38
C LYS A 54 13.73 -0.97 -0.06
N GLU A 55 12.71 -1.19 -0.89
CA GLU A 55 12.88 -1.54 -2.31
C GLU A 55 13.02 -0.29 -3.21
N LYS A 56 12.92 0.92 -2.64
CA LYS A 56 13.10 2.18 -3.37
C LYS A 56 14.55 2.38 -3.80
N THR A 57 14.72 2.92 -5.01
CA THR A 57 16.03 3.25 -5.58
C THR A 57 16.51 4.64 -5.14
N GLU A 58 17.80 4.92 -5.35
CA GLU A 58 18.35 6.27 -5.13
C GLU A 58 17.69 7.33 -6.00
N GLN A 59 17.26 6.96 -7.22
CA GLN A 59 16.53 7.85 -8.12
C GLN A 59 15.15 8.20 -7.56
N ASP A 60 14.42 7.21 -7.02
CA ASP A 60 13.13 7.45 -6.37
C ASP A 60 13.28 8.41 -5.18
N LEU A 61 14.34 8.22 -4.39
CA LEU A 61 14.63 9.09 -3.25
C LEU A 61 14.93 10.53 -3.69
N THR A 62 15.75 10.68 -4.74
CA THR A 62 16.12 11.99 -5.29
C THR A 62 14.90 12.74 -5.80
N GLN A 63 13.97 12.04 -6.48
CA GLN A 63 12.73 12.63 -6.94
C GLN A 63 11.87 13.15 -5.77
N VAL A 64 11.70 12.34 -4.72
CA VAL A 64 10.95 12.74 -3.52
C VAL A 64 11.57 13.97 -2.84
N LEU A 65 12.91 14.04 -2.76
CA LEU A 65 13.60 15.18 -2.19
C LEU A 65 13.38 16.47 -2.99
N GLU A 66 13.37 16.39 -4.32
CA GLU A 66 13.09 17.56 -5.16
C GLU A 66 11.64 18.01 -5.02
N GLU A 67 10.67 17.07 -4.98
CA GLU A 67 9.26 17.39 -4.73
C GLU A 67 9.07 18.10 -3.37
N LEU A 68 9.71 17.61 -2.31
CA LEU A 68 9.69 18.25 -0.99
C LEU A 68 10.31 19.66 -1.03
N LYS A 69 11.45 19.83 -1.70
CA LYS A 69 12.10 21.13 -1.86
C LYS A 69 11.19 22.13 -2.58
N GLN A 70 10.52 21.72 -3.66
CA GLN A 70 9.59 22.60 -4.37
C GLN A 70 8.41 23.00 -3.49
N ALA A 71 7.83 22.07 -2.73
CA ALA A 71 6.77 22.39 -1.77
C ALA A 71 7.22 23.42 -0.72
N PHE A 72 8.44 23.32 -0.19
CA PHE A 72 8.97 24.33 0.74
C PHE A 72 9.17 25.69 0.09
N VAL A 73 9.63 25.73 -1.17
CA VAL A 73 9.77 26.98 -1.92
C VAL A 73 8.41 27.63 -2.16
N GLU A 74 7.37 26.85 -2.46
CA GLU A 74 6.00 27.37 -2.64
C GLU A 74 5.41 27.91 -1.33
N MET A 75 5.62 27.22 -0.21
CA MET A 75 5.13 27.69 1.10
C MET A 75 5.82 28.97 1.61
N ALA A 76 7.03 29.26 1.11
CA ALA A 76 7.79 30.45 1.48
C ALA A 76 7.47 31.69 0.62
N LYS A 77 6.66 31.53 -0.43
CA LYS A 77 6.14 32.65 -1.25
C LYS A 77 4.88 33.23 -0.63
#